data_AF-A0A401RFD5-F1
#
_entry.id   AF-A0A401RFD5-F1
#
_cell.length_a   1.000
_cell.length_b   1.000
_cell.length_c   1.000
_cell.angle_alpha   90.00
_cell.angle_beta   90.00
_cell.angle_gamma   90.00
#
_symmetry.space_group_name_H-M   'P 1'
#
loop_
_entity.id
_entity.type
_entity.pdbx_description
1 polymer ?
#
loop_
_entity_poly.entity_id
_entity_poly.type
_entity_poly.pdbx_seq_one_letter_code
_entity_poly.pdbx_strand_id
1 'polypeptide(L)'
;LKSFEAGGAYKKVWGNNQDGVVASQPARVMDDREQMAMSGGYIRRVTEDARENEMEENLDQVGSIIGNLRHMALDMGNEISSQNAQIDRIVTKGDMNKARIDEANKHANKMLESG
;
A
#
# COMPACT_ATOMS: atom_id res chain seq x y z
N LEU A 1 31.29 -20.53 -2.23
CA LEU A 1 30.17 -20.38 -1.28
C LEU A 1 30.41 -19.28 -0.21
N LYS A 2 31.48 -19.32 0.59
CA LYS A 2 31.73 -18.32 1.67
C LYS A 2 31.91 -16.85 1.24
N SER A 3 32.13 -16.55 -0.05
CA SER A 3 32.39 -15.17 -0.52
C SER A 3 31.15 -14.35 -0.85
N PHE A 4 29.99 -14.99 -1.07
CA PHE A 4 28.78 -14.29 -1.55
C PHE A 4 27.94 -13.73 -0.39
N GLU A 5 27.78 -14.51 0.68
CA GLU A 5 27.05 -14.09 1.90
C GLU A 5 27.76 -12.95 2.65
N ALA A 6 29.08 -12.78 2.41
CA ALA A 6 29.88 -11.67 2.92
C ALA A 6 29.81 -10.41 2.03
N GLY A 7 29.18 -10.48 0.85
CA GLY A 7 29.10 -9.38 -0.10
C GLY A 7 28.14 -8.27 0.34
N GLY A 8 28.51 -7.01 0.11
CA GLY A 8 27.71 -5.84 0.47
C GLY A 8 26.29 -5.86 -0.11
N ALA A 9 26.11 -6.44 -1.31
CA ALA A 9 24.80 -6.63 -1.93
C ALA A 9 23.91 -7.61 -1.15
N TYR A 10 24.46 -8.73 -0.65
CA TYR A 10 23.72 -9.69 0.16
C TYR A 10 23.28 -9.07 1.50
N LYS A 11 24.20 -8.37 2.17
CA LYS A 11 23.91 -7.67 3.43
C LYS A 11 22.88 -6.55 3.27
N LYS A 12 22.87 -5.84 2.15
CA LYS A 12 21.87 -4.80 1.86
C LYS A 12 20.45 -5.38 1.72
N VAL A 13 20.33 -6.58 1.16
CA VAL A 13 19.04 -7.22 0.85
C VAL A 13 18.49 -8.08 2.00
N TRP A 14 19.39 -8.71 2.77
CA TRP A 14 19.03 -9.67 3.83
C TRP A 14 19.49 -9.26 5.23
N GLY A 15 20.33 -8.23 5.36
CA GLY A 15 20.93 -7.81 6.63
C GLY A 15 20.29 -6.59 7.29
N ASN A 16 19.35 -5.90 6.63
CA ASN A 16 18.68 -4.73 7.19
C ASN A 16 17.16 -4.97 7.32
N ASN A 17 16.68 -4.94 8.57
CA ASN A 17 15.26 -4.78 8.89
C ASN A 17 14.83 -3.33 8.63
N GLN A 18 14.77 -2.92 7.36
CA GLN A 18 14.12 -1.65 6.97
C GLN A 18 12.59 -1.72 7.09
N ASP A 19 12.07 -2.86 7.55
CA ASP A 19 10.68 -3.09 7.91
C ASP A 19 10.39 -2.38 9.24
N GLY A 20 10.37 -1.05 9.19
CA GLY A 20 9.73 -0.27 10.23
C GLY A 20 8.29 -0.75 10.30
N VAL A 21 7.93 -1.41 11.40
CA VAL A 21 6.55 -1.79 11.71
C VAL A 21 5.65 -0.60 11.40
N VAL A 22 4.61 -0.81 10.60
CA VAL A 22 3.57 0.20 10.32
C VAL A 22 2.88 0.50 11.65
N ALA A 23 3.42 1.48 12.38
CA ALA A 23 2.96 1.87 13.70
C ALA A 23 1.76 2.82 13.63
N SER A 24 1.52 3.42 12.47
CA SER A 24 0.33 4.22 12.21
C SER A 24 -0.77 3.32 11.65
N GLN A 25 -1.45 2.59 12.53
CA GLN A 25 -2.81 2.15 12.21
C GLN A 25 -3.63 3.37 11.78
N PRO A 26 -4.59 3.23 10.86
CA PRO A 26 -5.40 4.35 10.40
C PRO A 26 -6.10 4.97 11.60
N ALA A 27 -5.57 6.12 12.05
CA ALA A 27 -6.28 6.96 12.98
C ALA A 27 -7.43 7.56 12.19
N ARG A 28 -8.66 7.46 12.73
CA ARG A 28 -9.76 8.27 12.24
C ARG A 28 -9.39 9.74 12.48
N VAL A 29 -8.75 10.35 11.48
CA VAL A 29 -8.58 11.79 11.44
C VAL A 29 -9.94 12.32 11.02
N MET A 30 -10.79 12.60 12.00
CA MET A 30 -11.94 13.48 11.78
C MET A 30 -11.34 14.82 11.33
N ASP A 31 -11.41 15.10 10.04
CA ASP A 31 -11.01 16.39 9.49
C ASP A 31 -12.00 17.43 10.05
N ASP A 32 -11.53 18.47 10.73
CA ASP A 32 -12.40 19.54 11.26
C ASP A 32 -13.20 20.25 10.14
N ARG A 33 -12.86 20.01 8.86
CA ARG A 33 -13.67 20.43 7.70
C ARG A 33 -14.90 19.57 7.44
N GLU A 34 -14.93 18.31 7.89
CA GLU A 34 -16.15 17.50 7.85
C GLU A 34 -17.17 17.96 8.91
N GLN A 35 -16.76 18.73 9.92
CA GLN A 35 -17.67 19.44 10.83
C GLN A 35 -18.25 20.72 10.23
N MET A 36 -17.70 21.23 9.12
CA MET A 36 -18.35 22.27 8.33
C MET A 36 -19.36 21.65 7.37
N ALA A 37 -20.26 20.81 7.90
CA ALA A 37 -21.53 20.57 7.24
C ALA A 37 -22.14 21.95 6.98
N MET A 38 -22.30 22.29 5.71
CA MET A 38 -22.81 23.58 5.28
C MET A 38 -24.04 23.91 6.15
N SER A 39 -24.02 25.07 6.79
CA SER A 39 -25.08 25.51 7.72
C SER A 39 -26.48 25.65 7.06
N GLY A 40 -26.64 25.24 5.80
CA GLY A 40 -27.90 25.01 5.13
C GLY A 40 -27.85 23.65 4.43
N GLY A 41 -28.96 22.92 4.47
CA GLY A 41 -29.09 21.60 3.86
C GLY A 41 -28.54 21.50 2.43
N TYR A 42 -28.21 20.29 2.01
CA TYR A 42 -27.62 19.97 0.72
C TYR A 42 -28.47 20.47 -0.46
N ILE A 43 -29.79 20.60 -0.29
CA ILE A 43 -30.67 21.17 -1.31
C ILE A 43 -31.32 22.49 -0.87
N ARG A 44 -31.54 23.37 -1.86
CA ARG A 44 -32.45 24.50 -1.70
C ARG A 44 -33.89 24.02 -1.86
N ARG A 45 -34.67 24.13 -0.79
CA ARG A 45 -36.10 23.79 -0.78
C ARG A 45 -36.91 24.78 -1.63
N VAL A 46 -37.88 24.27 -2.39
CA VAL A 46 -38.78 25.07 -3.25
C VAL A 46 -40.24 24.80 -2.92
N THR A 47 -40.61 23.53 -2.78
CA THR A 47 -41.99 23.09 -2.54
C THR A 47 -42.22 22.54 -1.13
N GLU A 48 -41.15 22.32 -0.36
CA GLU A 48 -41.21 21.75 1.00
C GLU A 48 -41.93 20.40 1.05
N ASP A 49 -41.86 19.63 -0.05
CA ASP A 49 -42.54 18.35 -0.18
C ASP A 49 -41.71 17.17 0.36
N ALA A 50 -42.35 16.00 0.46
CA ALA A 50 -41.70 14.79 0.96
C ALA A 50 -40.52 14.34 0.08
N ARG A 51 -40.52 14.69 -1.22
CA ARG A 51 -39.43 14.33 -2.14
C ARG A 51 -38.18 15.15 -1.87
N GLU A 52 -38.33 16.45 -1.59
CA GLU A 52 -37.23 17.31 -1.15
C GLU A 52 -36.61 16.80 0.15
N ASN A 53 -37.42 16.34 1.11
CA ASN A 53 -36.89 15.74 2.35
C ASN A 53 -36.13 14.43 2.07
N GLU A 54 -36.63 13.56 1.18
CA GLU A 54 -35.94 12.32 0.79
C GLU A 54 -34.62 12.62 0.06
N MET A 55 -34.59 13.63 -0.82
CA MET A 55 -33.36 14.06 -1.49
C MET A 55 -32.32 14.58 -0.49
N GLU A 56 -32.73 15.33 0.52
CA GLU A 56 -31.85 15.81 1.57
C GLU A 56 -31.25 14.65 2.39
N GLU A 57 -32.08 13.67 2.78
CA GLU A 57 -31.62 12.47 3.50
C GLU A 57 -30.67 11.62 2.65
N ASN A 58 -31.01 11.42 1.38
CA ASN A 58 -30.15 10.68 0.44
C ASN A 58 -28.79 11.38 0.26
N LEU A 59 -28.76 12.72 0.17
CA LEU A 59 -27.53 13.47 0.01
C LEU A 59 -26.67 13.47 1.29
N ASP A 60 -27.29 13.46 2.47
CA ASP A 60 -26.56 13.28 3.73
C ASP A 60 -25.88 11.90 3.80
N GLN A 61 -26.61 10.85 3.43
CA GLN A 61 -26.03 9.50 3.31
C GLN A 61 -24.90 9.44 2.28
N VAL A 62 -25.08 10.09 1.13
CA VAL A 62 -24.03 10.20 0.10
C VAL A 62 -22.81 10.92 0.64
N GLY A 63 -22.97 11.98 1.46
CA GLY A 63 -21.87 12.67 2.14
C GLY A 63 -21.04 11.72 3.00
N SER A 64 -21.70 10.90 3.81
CA SER A 64 -21.05 9.85 4.61
C SER A 64 -20.32 8.81 3.76
N ILE A 65 -20.95 8.35 2.67
CA ILE A 65 -20.34 7.40 1.72
C ILE A 65 -19.10 8.00 1.06
N ILE A 66 -19.14 9.28 0.67
CA ILE A 66 -17.98 9.99 0.10
C ILE A 66 -16.84 10.07 1.12
N GLY A 67 -17.14 10.36 2.40
CA GLY A 67 -16.15 10.33 3.48
C GLY A 67 -15.47 8.97 3.61
N ASN A 68 -16.25 7.88 3.54
CA ASN A 68 -15.72 6.52 3.56
C ASN A 68 -14.88 6.20 2.30
N LEU A 69 -15.34 6.60 1.12
CA LEU A 69 -14.60 6.43 -0.14
C LEU A 69 -13.26 7.18 -0.11
N ARG A 70 -13.22 8.38 0.48
CA ARG A 70 -11.98 9.14 0.67
C ARG A 70 -11.01 8.39 1.57
N HIS A 71 -11.46 7.88 2.71
CA HIS A 71 -10.61 7.09 3.60
C HIS A 71 -10.06 5.84 2.90
N MET A 72 -10.91 5.09 2.19
CA MET A 72 -10.47 3.92 1.41
C MET A 72 -9.45 4.29 0.33
N ALA A 73 -9.62 5.44 -0.34
CA ALA A 73 -8.64 5.89 -1.34
C ALA A 73 -7.28 6.22 -0.72
N LEU A 74 -7.25 6.84 0.47
CA LEU A 74 -6.02 7.13 1.20
C LEU A 74 -5.34 5.84 1.69
N ASP A 75 -6.09 4.94 2.31
CA ASP A 75 -5.57 3.66 2.81
C ASP A 75 -5.04 2.80 1.65
N MET A 76 -5.79 2.73 0.55
CA MET A 76 -5.37 2.01 -0.65
C MET A 76 -4.13 2.64 -1.28
N GLY A 77 -4.01 3.98 -1.31
CA GLY A 77 -2.81 4.66 -1.79
C GLY A 77 -1.56 4.36 -0.96
N ASN A 78 -1.71 4.33 0.37
CA ASN A 78 -0.63 3.94 1.29
C ASN A 78 -0.24 2.47 1.12
N GLU A 79 -1.24 1.58 1.01
CA GLU A 79 -1.02 0.15 0.80
C GLU A 79 -0.30 -0.12 -0.53
N ILE A 80 -0.70 0.53 -1.63
CA ILE A 80 -0.01 0.44 -2.92
C ILE A 80 1.45 0.88 -2.79
N SER A 81 1.71 1.98 -2.07
CA SER A 81 3.08 2.49 -1.88
C SER A 81 3.94 1.50 -1.08
N SER A 82 3.38 0.90 -0.03
CA SER A 82 4.03 -0.14 0.76
C SER A 82 4.33 -1.40 -0.07
N GLN A 83 3.34 -1.87 -0.84
CA GLN A 83 3.48 -3.03 -1.72
C GLN A 83 4.49 -2.78 -2.83
N ASN A 84 4.54 -1.59 -3.43
CA ASN A 84 5.57 -1.23 -4.42
C ASN A 84 6.98 -1.36 -3.84
N ALA A 85 7.21 -0.81 -2.64
CA ALA A 85 8.50 -0.95 -1.97
C ALA A 85 8.83 -2.41 -1.63
N GLN A 86 7.81 -3.23 -1.30
CA GLN A 86 7.99 -4.67 -1.08
C GLN A 86 8.34 -5.40 -2.37
N ILE A 87 7.70 -5.07 -3.50
CA ILE A 87 7.98 -5.64 -4.81
C ILE A 87 9.43 -5.35 -5.22
N ASP A 88 9.93 -4.13 -5.02
CA ASP A 88 11.34 -3.78 -5.33
C ASP A 88 12.33 -4.67 -4.55
N ARG A 89 12.01 -4.99 -3.29
CA ARG A 89 12.81 -5.92 -2.48
C ARG A 89 12.71 -7.35 -3.02
N ILE A 90 11.52 -7.79 -3.45
CA ILE A 90 11.31 -9.11 -4.05
C ILE A 90 12.11 -9.24 -5.36
N VAL A 91 12.05 -8.23 -6.23
CA VAL A 91 12.82 -8.17 -7.48
C VAL A 91 14.31 -8.30 -7.17
N THR A 92 14.83 -7.49 -6.25
CA THR A 92 16.23 -7.55 -5.86
C THR A 92 16.62 -8.92 -5.29
N LYS A 93 15.76 -9.54 -4.47
CA LYS A 93 15.99 -10.91 -3.96
C LYS A 93 15.95 -11.95 -5.08
N GLY A 94 15.06 -11.77 -6.05
CA GLY A 94 14.93 -12.62 -7.24
C GLY A 94 16.21 -12.61 -8.09
N ASP A 95 16.74 -11.43 -8.40
CA ASP A 95 17.98 -11.26 -9.17
C ASP A 95 19.16 -11.92 -8.45
N MET A 96 19.26 -11.74 -7.13
CA MET A 96 20.31 -12.37 -6.33
C MET A 96 20.19 -13.89 -6.32
N ASN A 97 18.97 -14.43 -6.22
CA ASN A 97 18.76 -15.87 -6.30
C ASN A 97 19.08 -16.44 -7.67
N LYS A 98 18.72 -15.73 -8.75
CA LYS A 98 19.10 -16.10 -10.12
C LYS A 98 20.62 -16.20 -10.27
N ALA A 99 21.36 -15.18 -9.81
CA ALA A 99 22.83 -15.19 -9.86
C ALA A 99 23.42 -16.38 -9.10
N ARG A 100 22.88 -16.70 -7.90
CA ARG A 100 23.32 -17.87 -7.11
C ARG A 100 23.07 -19.20 -7.83
N ILE A 101 21.89 -19.36 -8.44
CA ILE A 101 21.53 -20.57 -9.18
C ILE A 101 22.44 -20.72 -10.40
N ASP A 102 22.69 -19.64 -11.15
CA ASP A 102 23.56 -19.65 -12.31
C ASP A 102 25.02 -20.01 -11.93
N GLU A 103 25.52 -19.49 -10.80
CA GLU A 103 26.84 -19.86 -10.27
C GLU A 103 26.89 -21.32 -9.83
N ALA A 104 25.89 -21.79 -9.08
CA ALA A 104 25.80 -23.18 -8.63
C ALA A 104 25.73 -24.16 -9.82
N ASN A 105 24.96 -23.83 -10.85
CA ASN A 105 24.86 -24.61 -12.08
C ASN A 105 26.20 -24.66 -12.83
N LYS A 106 26.94 -23.54 -12.92
CA LYS A 106 28.29 -23.53 -13.52
C LYS A 106 29.25 -24.45 -12.75
N HIS A 107 29.19 -24.43 -11.42
CA HIS A 107 30.00 -25.31 -10.59
C HIS A 107 29.63 -26.79 -10.77
N ALA A 108 28.33 -27.11 -10.79
CA ALA A 108 27.84 -28.47 -11.02
C ALA A 108 28.26 -29.01 -12.41
N ASN A 109 28.11 -28.21 -13.47
CA ASN A 109 28.53 -28.60 -14.81
C ASN A 109 30.04 -28.88 -14.88
N LYS A 110 30.87 -28.03 -14.26
CA LYS A 110 32.33 -28.29 -14.18
C LYS A 110 32.63 -29.61 -13.46
N MET A 111 31.90 -29.91 -12.38
CA MET A 111 32.07 -31.18 -11.66
C MET A 111 31.70 -32.38 -12.54
N LEU A 112 30.63 -32.28 -13.32
CA LEU A 112 30.21 -33.32 -14.27
C LEU A 112 31.20 -33.49 -15.44
N GLU A 113 31.82 -32.42 -15.92
CA GLU A 113 32.85 -32.49 -16.97
C GLU A 113 34.18 -33.03 -16.46
N SER A 114 34.45 -32.91 -15.16
CA SER A 114 35.70 -33.34 -14.52
C SER A 114 35.66 -34.74 -13.88
N GLY A 115 34.48 -35.39 -13.85
CA GLY A 115 34.26 -36.73 -13.30
C GLY A 115 34.00 -37.75 -14.39
#